data_AF-W6TK21-F1
#
_entry.id   AF-W6TK21-F1
#
_cell.length_a   1.000
_cell.length_b   1.000
_cell.length_c   1.000
_cell.angle_alpha   90.00
_cell.angle_beta   90.00
_cell.angle_gamma   90.00
#
_symmetry.space_group_name_H-M   'P 1'
#
loop_
_entity.id
_entity.type
_entity.pdbx_description
1 polymer ?
#
loop_
_entity_poly.entity_id
_entity_poly.type
_entity_poly.pdbx_seq_one_letter_code
_entity_poly.pdbx_strand_id
1 'polypeptide(L)'
;MKKGIKGEMINRVNRVNRVNRVNRVNRVNRVNRVMIMMMMVVVMGCNSGGVAGGEGTGGGEGRGLSGAMMEVGRSAENVFYAFIELMSDTLGLRVNKDTKKSDVASYFNSLGGKLGEASDELEKVAIKATSGVDKSDTSKNPIRVAVDVAKEVLSLLKEHLKSLKDIGDDIKVGEATSNQNGVASAELELKKAYKALKGIVDTSVEKGVARPKAGDIAVKVDNADIKMEPRCWQRVLMQERQE
;
A
#
# COMPACT_ATOMS: atom_id res chain seq x y z
N MET A 1 -43.42 -28.53 8.71
CA MET A 1 -43.21 -27.23 8.02
C MET A 1 -41.89 -26.59 8.47
N LYS A 2 -40.76 -26.76 7.75
CA LYS A 2 -39.50 -26.01 7.99
C LYS A 2 -38.69 -25.81 6.68
N LYS A 3 -39.35 -25.36 5.61
CA LYS A 3 -38.68 -25.01 4.33
C LYS A 3 -38.60 -23.49 4.06
N GLY A 4 -39.06 -22.62 4.96
CA GLY A 4 -39.18 -21.18 4.69
C GLY A 4 -37.90 -20.34 4.89
N ILE A 5 -37.10 -20.59 5.92
CA ILE A 5 -36.12 -19.59 6.40
C ILE A 5 -34.76 -19.68 5.68
N LYS A 6 -34.33 -20.89 5.29
CA LYS A 6 -33.01 -21.09 4.67
C LYS A 6 -32.92 -20.53 3.24
N GLY A 7 -34.01 -20.64 2.46
CA GLY A 7 -34.03 -20.18 1.06
C GLY A 7 -33.98 -18.66 0.93
N GLU A 8 -34.65 -17.94 1.84
CA GLU A 8 -34.69 -16.48 1.83
C GLU A 8 -33.34 -15.85 2.20
N MET A 9 -32.63 -16.41 3.18
CA MET A 9 -31.29 -15.95 3.55
C MET A 9 -30.29 -16.14 2.39
N ILE A 10 -30.36 -17.27 1.68
CA ILE A 10 -29.48 -17.55 0.53
C ILE A 10 -29.71 -16.52 -0.59
N ASN A 11 -30.96 -16.18 -0.89
CA ASN A 11 -31.28 -15.16 -1.89
C ASN A 11 -30.83 -13.75 -1.48
N ARG A 12 -30.94 -13.39 -0.19
CA ARG A 12 -30.42 -12.11 0.32
C ARG A 12 -28.90 -12.02 0.21
N VAL A 13 -28.17 -13.06 0.59
CA VAL A 13 -26.70 -13.11 0.50
C VAL A 13 -26.22 -13.01 -0.95
N ASN A 14 -26.88 -13.72 -1.88
CA ASN A 14 -26.53 -13.65 -3.30
C ASN A 14 -26.77 -12.25 -3.90
N ARG A 15 -27.82 -11.54 -3.44
CA ARG A 15 -28.09 -10.16 -3.88
C ARG A 15 -27.02 -9.19 -3.38
N VAL A 16 -26.60 -9.31 -2.13
CA VAL A 16 -25.55 -8.47 -1.52
C VAL A 16 -24.19 -8.70 -2.20
N ASN A 17 -23.81 -9.95 -2.47
CA ASN A 17 -22.57 -10.27 -3.17
C ASN A 17 -22.54 -9.70 -4.59
N ARG A 18 -23.68 -9.67 -5.29
CA ARG A 18 -23.79 -9.07 -6.62
C ARG A 18 -23.61 -7.55 -6.56
N VAL A 19 -24.21 -6.89 -5.58
CA VAL A 19 -24.10 -5.42 -5.39
C VAL A 19 -22.67 -5.02 -5.00
N ASN A 20 -22.01 -5.76 -4.11
CA ASN A 20 -20.61 -5.49 -3.74
C ASN A 20 -19.64 -5.66 -4.94
N ARG A 21 -19.88 -6.65 -5.80
CA ARG A 21 -19.10 -6.84 -7.03
C ARG A 21 -19.29 -5.67 -8.00
N VAL A 22 -20.53 -5.19 -8.16
CA VAL A 22 -20.84 -4.03 -9.04
C VAL A 22 -20.24 -2.74 -8.50
N ASN A 23 -20.29 -2.49 -7.19
CA ASN A 23 -19.66 -1.31 -6.57
C ASN A 23 -18.12 -1.33 -6.70
N ARG A 24 -17.49 -2.51 -6.59
CA ARG A 24 -16.04 -2.67 -6.81
C ARG A 24 -15.66 -2.38 -8.26
N VAL A 25 -16.45 -2.88 -9.22
CA VAL A 25 -16.24 -2.63 -10.66
C VAL A 25 -16.43 -1.16 -11.00
N ASN A 26 -17.42 -0.48 -10.42
CA ASN A 26 -17.65 0.95 -10.67
C ASN A 26 -16.55 1.85 -10.08
N ARG A 27 -15.96 1.48 -8.93
CA ARG A 27 -14.82 2.21 -8.34
C ARG A 27 -13.55 2.00 -9.17
N VAL A 28 -13.27 0.77 -9.62
CA VAL A 28 -12.14 0.47 -10.52
C VAL A 28 -12.29 1.15 -11.88
N ASN A 29 -13.50 1.18 -12.46
CA ASN A 29 -13.75 1.90 -13.71
C ASN A 29 -13.58 3.42 -13.57
N ARG A 30 -13.84 4.00 -12.39
CA ARG A 30 -13.56 5.42 -12.13
C ARG A 30 -12.05 5.67 -12.02
N VAL A 31 -11.31 4.81 -11.32
CA VAL A 31 -9.84 4.92 -11.21
C VAL A 31 -9.15 4.71 -12.56
N ASN A 32 -9.57 3.71 -13.34
CA ASN A 32 -9.04 3.48 -14.69
C ASN A 32 -9.40 4.62 -15.65
N ARG A 33 -10.61 5.21 -15.58
CA ARG A 33 -10.93 6.42 -16.35
C ARG A 33 -10.07 7.61 -15.95
N VAL A 34 -9.80 7.79 -14.66
CA VAL A 34 -8.94 8.88 -14.19
C VAL A 34 -7.50 8.67 -14.65
N MET A 35 -6.95 7.45 -14.58
CA MET A 35 -5.62 7.14 -15.13
C MET A 35 -5.56 7.34 -16.65
N ILE A 36 -6.56 6.91 -17.40
CA ILE A 36 -6.62 7.10 -18.86
C ILE A 36 -6.79 8.58 -19.22
N MET A 37 -7.60 9.35 -18.48
CA MET A 37 -7.67 10.80 -18.65
C MET A 37 -6.32 11.44 -18.37
N MET A 38 -5.63 11.06 -17.29
CA MET A 38 -4.31 11.58 -16.92
C MET A 38 -3.27 11.31 -18.02
N MET A 39 -3.36 10.17 -18.70
CA MET A 39 -2.52 9.84 -19.86
C MET A 39 -2.89 10.66 -21.12
N MET A 40 -4.16 11.02 -21.30
CA MET A 40 -4.61 11.90 -22.41
C MET A 40 -4.29 13.39 -22.18
N VAL A 41 -4.34 13.90 -20.95
CA VAL A 41 -4.03 15.33 -20.69
C VAL A 41 -2.53 15.64 -20.90
N VAL A 42 -1.66 14.64 -20.81
CA VAL A 42 -0.21 14.79 -21.04
C VAL A 42 0.15 14.86 -22.53
N VAL A 43 -0.75 14.46 -23.44
CA VAL A 43 -0.42 14.31 -24.88
C VAL A 43 -0.98 15.45 -25.76
N MET A 44 -1.77 16.39 -25.22
CA MET A 44 -2.38 17.48 -26.02
C MET A 44 -1.90 18.91 -25.67
N GLY A 45 -0.73 19.06 -25.05
CA GLY A 45 -0.26 20.34 -24.51
C GLY A 45 0.94 20.99 -25.19
N CYS A 46 1.19 20.79 -26.49
CA CYS A 46 2.26 21.48 -27.21
C CYS A 46 1.82 21.86 -28.64
N ASN A 47 0.70 22.59 -28.79
CA ASN A 47 0.48 23.41 -29.98
C ASN A 47 -0.61 24.47 -29.79
N SER A 48 -0.19 25.71 -29.53
CA SER A 48 -0.92 26.97 -29.69
C SER A 48 0.12 28.04 -29.37
N GLY A 49 0.90 28.50 -30.35
CA GLY A 49 0.45 29.60 -31.20
C GLY A 49 0.85 30.91 -30.50
N GLY A 50 1.97 31.51 -30.94
CA GLY A 50 2.58 32.65 -30.28
C GLY A 50 1.78 33.95 -30.38
N VAL A 51 2.16 34.93 -29.56
CA VAL A 51 2.07 36.35 -29.91
C VAL A 51 3.29 37.04 -29.29
N ALA A 52 4.01 37.77 -30.14
CA ALA A 52 5.16 38.60 -29.82
C ALA A 52 4.75 39.89 -29.08
N GLY A 53 5.70 40.44 -28.31
CA GLY A 53 5.76 41.86 -28.00
C GLY A 53 5.28 42.25 -26.60
N GLY A 54 6.23 42.76 -25.80
CA GLY A 54 5.91 43.44 -24.56
C GLY A 54 7.07 43.44 -23.57
N GLU A 55 8.06 44.30 -23.80
CA GLU A 55 8.96 44.74 -22.73
C GLU A 55 8.12 45.38 -21.62
N GLY A 56 8.21 44.80 -20.42
CA GLY A 56 7.57 45.29 -19.22
C GLY A 56 8.46 44.99 -18.03
N THR A 57 9.30 45.96 -17.68
CA THR A 57 9.96 46.07 -16.38
C THR A 57 8.92 46.06 -15.28
N GLY A 58 8.91 45.02 -14.44
CA GLY A 58 8.04 44.92 -13.28
C GLY A 58 8.62 43.94 -12.26
N GLY A 59 9.20 44.48 -11.18
CA GLY A 59 9.53 43.73 -9.99
C GLY A 59 8.25 43.19 -9.34
N GLY A 60 7.93 41.95 -9.67
CA GLY A 60 6.95 41.12 -9.00
C GLY A 60 7.42 39.68 -9.12
N GLU A 61 7.07 38.83 -8.16
CA GLU A 61 7.33 37.38 -8.15
C GLU A 61 6.62 36.66 -9.31
N GLY A 62 6.90 37.06 -10.54
CA GLY A 62 6.41 36.49 -11.78
C GLY A 62 7.28 35.31 -12.16
N ARG A 63 7.13 34.19 -11.45
CA ARG A 63 7.54 32.91 -12.01
C ARG A 63 6.54 32.57 -13.11
N GLY A 64 6.87 32.90 -14.36
CA GLY A 64 6.11 32.44 -15.52
C GLY A 64 5.96 30.91 -15.51
N LEU A 65 5.07 30.37 -16.35
CA LEU A 65 4.73 28.95 -16.42
C LEU A 65 5.96 28.01 -16.34
N SER A 66 7.07 28.40 -16.98
CA SER A 66 8.34 27.68 -16.98
C SER A 66 9.00 27.55 -15.60
N GLY A 67 8.89 28.56 -14.74
CA GLY A 67 9.44 28.53 -13.38
C GLY A 67 8.65 27.60 -12.45
N ALA A 68 7.31 27.68 -12.51
CA ALA A 68 6.43 26.78 -11.78
C ALA A 68 6.62 25.32 -12.21
N MET A 69 6.76 25.06 -13.51
CA MET A 69 7.07 23.72 -14.02
C MET A 69 8.45 23.20 -13.59
N MET A 70 9.48 24.06 -13.55
CA MET A 70 10.81 23.68 -13.04
C MET A 70 10.76 23.23 -11.57
N GLU A 71 9.97 23.89 -10.74
CA GLU A 71 9.84 23.54 -9.32
C GLU A 71 9.06 22.26 -9.08
N VAL A 72 7.99 22.04 -9.84
CA VAL A 72 7.25 20.77 -9.84
C VAL A 72 8.18 19.64 -10.30
N GLY A 73 8.96 19.86 -11.35
CA GLY A 73 9.95 18.90 -11.86
C GLY A 73 10.99 18.52 -10.81
N ARG A 74 11.63 19.49 -10.16
CA ARG A 74 12.57 19.23 -9.04
C ARG A 74 11.92 18.49 -7.88
N SER A 75 10.66 18.81 -7.58
CA SER A 75 9.93 18.12 -6.50
C SER A 75 9.61 16.67 -6.86
N ALA A 76 9.25 16.41 -8.12
CA ALA A 76 8.98 15.07 -8.61
C ALA A 76 10.26 14.21 -8.63
N GLU A 77 11.41 14.81 -8.91
CA GLU A 77 12.72 14.15 -8.81
C GLU A 77 13.01 13.67 -7.37
N ASN A 78 12.74 14.51 -6.36
CA ASN A 78 12.91 14.09 -4.95
C ASN A 78 12.02 12.89 -4.59
N VAL A 79 10.76 12.88 -5.04
CA VAL A 79 9.85 11.74 -4.86
C VAL A 79 10.41 10.49 -5.52
N PHE A 80 10.98 10.63 -6.73
CA PHE A 80 11.58 9.52 -7.45
C PHE A 80 12.74 8.90 -6.66
N TYR A 81 13.65 9.71 -6.11
CA TYR A 81 14.76 9.19 -5.29
C TYR A 81 14.28 8.52 -3.99
N ALA A 82 13.31 9.13 -3.29
CA ALA A 82 12.73 8.52 -2.09
C ALA A 82 12.10 7.14 -2.40
N PHE A 83 11.49 7.00 -3.58
CA PHE A 83 10.92 5.72 -4.03
C PHE A 83 12.00 4.68 -4.39
N ILE A 84 13.10 5.08 -5.05
CA ILE A 84 14.24 4.19 -5.34
C ILE A 84 14.89 3.70 -4.05
N GLU A 85 15.05 4.57 -3.05
CA GLU A 85 15.56 4.20 -1.74
C GLU A 85 14.66 3.14 -1.10
N LEU A 86 13.35 3.43 -1.02
CA LEU A 86 12.36 2.49 -0.50
C LEU A 86 12.42 1.12 -1.19
N MET A 87 12.46 1.07 -2.53
CA MET A 87 12.57 -0.19 -3.26
C MET A 87 13.86 -0.94 -2.91
N SER A 88 14.97 -0.22 -2.79
CA SER A 88 16.27 -0.82 -2.44
C SER A 88 16.23 -1.46 -1.05
N ASP A 89 15.60 -0.82 -0.07
CA ASP A 89 15.46 -1.39 1.28
C ASP A 89 14.50 -2.59 1.32
N THR A 90 13.43 -2.58 0.52
CA THR A 90 12.50 -3.72 0.45
C THR A 90 13.17 -5.00 -0.06
N LEU A 91 14.25 -4.87 -0.84
CA LEU A 91 15.06 -5.99 -1.32
C LEU A 91 16.11 -6.46 -0.29
N GLY A 92 16.25 -5.76 0.84
CA GLY A 92 17.47 -5.74 1.66
C GLY A 92 17.47 -6.49 2.99
N LEU A 93 16.43 -7.23 3.40
CA LEU A 93 16.49 -7.94 4.68
C LEU A 93 17.39 -9.18 4.59
N ARG A 94 18.65 -9.03 4.97
CA ARG A 94 19.61 -10.14 5.13
C ARG A 94 19.48 -10.76 6.53
N VAL A 95 18.97 -11.99 6.59
CA VAL A 95 18.91 -12.77 7.82
C VAL A 95 20.15 -13.68 7.92
N ASN A 96 20.79 -13.70 9.09
CA ASN A 96 21.91 -14.58 9.41
C ASN A 96 21.70 -15.23 10.81
N LYS A 97 22.63 -16.08 11.24
CA LYS A 97 22.56 -16.84 12.50
C LYS A 97 22.52 -15.98 13.78
N ASP A 98 22.84 -14.70 13.66
CA ASP A 98 22.88 -13.74 14.77
C ASP A 98 21.73 -12.73 14.67
N THR A 99 20.94 -12.77 13.59
CA THR A 99 19.74 -11.93 13.44
C THR A 99 18.72 -12.28 14.52
N LYS A 100 18.35 -11.29 15.31
CA LYS A 100 17.32 -11.38 16.34
C LYS A 100 15.94 -11.17 15.74
N LYS A 101 14.90 -11.66 16.41
CA LYS A 101 13.52 -11.36 15.98
C LYS A 101 13.22 -9.86 16.08
N SER A 102 13.79 -9.17 17.07
CA SER A 102 13.71 -7.70 17.20
C SER A 102 14.34 -6.95 16.02
N ASP A 103 15.37 -7.49 15.36
CA ASP A 103 15.94 -6.90 14.14
C ASP A 103 14.94 -6.90 12.98
N VAL A 104 14.10 -7.94 12.89
CA VAL A 104 13.03 -8.03 11.88
C VAL A 104 11.95 -6.97 12.14
N ALA A 105 11.60 -6.73 13.40
CA ALA A 105 10.68 -5.66 13.80
C ALA A 105 11.22 -4.28 13.40
N SER A 106 12.50 -4.04 13.70
CA SER A 106 13.21 -2.80 13.35
C SER A 106 13.20 -2.56 11.84
N TYR A 107 13.43 -3.60 11.05
CA TYR A 107 13.36 -3.52 9.58
C TYR A 107 11.98 -3.10 9.07
N PHE A 108 10.89 -3.70 9.56
CA PHE A 108 9.54 -3.28 9.12
C PHE A 108 9.20 -1.87 9.59
N ASN A 109 9.66 -1.48 10.78
CA ASN A 109 9.46 -0.11 11.28
C ASN A 109 10.19 0.92 10.42
N SER A 110 11.43 0.64 10.00
CA SER A 110 12.20 1.55 9.14
C SER A 110 11.55 1.68 7.75
N LEU A 111 11.08 0.58 7.16
CA LEU A 111 10.28 0.62 5.92
C LEU A 111 9.02 1.50 6.07
N GLY A 112 8.31 1.39 7.19
CA GLY A 112 7.16 2.25 7.49
C GLY A 112 7.52 3.73 7.63
N GLY A 113 8.72 4.03 8.14
CA GLY A 113 9.30 5.37 8.15
C GLY A 113 9.47 5.93 6.75
N LYS A 114 10.14 5.18 5.87
CA LYS A 114 10.42 5.57 4.48
C LYS A 114 9.15 5.73 3.62
N LEU A 115 8.11 4.93 3.86
CA LEU A 115 6.79 5.19 3.26
C LEU A 115 6.21 6.55 3.69
N GLY A 116 6.47 6.96 4.93
CA GLY A 116 6.10 8.28 5.43
C GLY A 116 6.84 9.40 4.71
N GLU A 117 8.16 9.29 4.61
CA GLU A 117 9.01 10.26 3.91
C GLU A 117 8.60 10.41 2.44
N ALA A 118 8.37 9.29 1.74
CA ALA A 118 7.88 9.31 0.36
C ALA A 118 6.50 9.99 0.23
N SER A 119 5.60 9.77 1.19
CA SER A 119 4.29 10.44 1.26
C SER A 119 4.44 11.96 1.47
N ASP A 120 5.40 12.39 2.28
CA ASP A 120 5.66 13.80 2.55
C ASP A 120 6.29 14.51 1.34
N GLU A 121 7.21 13.84 0.61
CA GLU A 121 7.74 14.36 -0.65
C GLU A 121 6.64 14.48 -1.73
N LEU A 122 5.71 13.52 -1.80
CA LEU A 122 4.54 13.60 -2.69
C LEU A 122 3.65 14.81 -2.38
N GLU A 123 3.45 15.12 -1.09
CA GLU A 123 2.69 16.31 -0.68
C GLU A 123 3.34 17.60 -1.20
N LYS A 124 4.67 17.70 -1.15
CA LYS A 124 5.40 18.86 -1.67
C LYS A 124 5.17 19.03 -3.18
N VAL A 125 5.11 17.94 -3.94
CA VAL A 125 4.78 17.99 -5.38
C VAL A 125 3.39 18.57 -5.57
N ALA A 126 2.39 18.10 -4.81
CA ALA A 126 1.02 18.58 -4.95
C ALA A 126 0.86 20.06 -4.58
N ILE A 127 1.54 20.53 -3.53
CA ILE A 127 1.53 21.95 -3.14
C ILE A 127 2.11 22.82 -4.26
N LYS A 128 3.24 22.42 -4.84
CA LYS A 128 3.86 23.14 -5.96
C LYS A 128 2.99 23.10 -7.23
N ALA A 129 2.40 21.96 -7.53
CA ALA A 129 1.52 21.77 -8.69
C ALA A 129 0.19 22.55 -8.60
N THR A 130 -0.17 23.03 -7.42
CA THR A 130 -1.36 23.84 -7.18
C THR A 130 -1.05 25.29 -6.84
N SER A 131 0.24 25.66 -6.87
CA SER A 131 0.68 27.03 -6.66
C SER A 131 0.18 27.90 -7.82
N GLY A 132 -0.52 28.99 -7.49
CA GLY A 132 -1.14 29.88 -8.48
C GLY A 132 -2.49 29.42 -9.02
N VAL A 133 -3.04 28.30 -8.53
CA VAL A 133 -4.43 27.88 -8.80
C VAL A 133 -5.34 28.45 -7.71
N ASP A 134 -6.52 28.91 -8.08
CA ASP A 134 -7.53 29.35 -7.11
C ASP A 134 -7.84 28.22 -6.11
N LYS A 135 -7.95 28.58 -4.82
CA LYS A 135 -8.22 27.61 -3.73
C LYS A 135 -9.46 26.74 -3.99
N SER A 136 -10.45 27.29 -4.70
CA SER A 136 -11.68 26.57 -5.07
C SER A 136 -11.47 25.49 -6.14
N ASP A 137 -10.36 25.56 -6.89
CA ASP A 137 -10.01 24.63 -7.97
C ASP A 137 -8.82 23.72 -7.63
N THR A 138 -8.09 24.00 -6.54
CA THR A 138 -7.01 23.13 -6.01
C THR A 138 -7.44 21.66 -5.87
N SER A 139 -8.67 21.42 -5.38
CA SER A 139 -9.22 20.06 -5.20
C SER A 139 -9.58 19.35 -6.50
N LYS A 140 -9.71 20.09 -7.61
CA LYS A 140 -9.95 19.55 -8.95
C LYS A 140 -8.65 19.36 -9.75
N ASN A 141 -7.52 19.85 -9.21
CA ASN A 141 -6.23 19.70 -9.85
C ASN A 141 -5.89 18.19 -9.97
N PRO A 142 -5.61 17.69 -11.19
CA PRO A 142 -5.42 16.27 -11.42
C PRO A 142 -4.19 15.70 -10.69
N ILE A 143 -3.13 16.50 -10.53
CA ILE A 143 -1.92 16.10 -9.79
C ILE A 143 -2.26 15.98 -8.31
N ARG A 144 -2.98 16.96 -7.73
CA ARG A 144 -3.41 16.90 -6.33
C ARG A 144 -4.25 15.66 -6.05
N VAL A 145 -5.25 15.41 -6.90
CA VAL A 145 -6.13 14.24 -6.76
C VAL A 145 -5.35 12.93 -6.82
N ALA A 146 -4.41 12.81 -7.76
CA ALA A 146 -3.58 11.61 -7.88
C ALA A 146 -2.66 11.43 -6.66
N VAL A 147 -2.04 12.51 -6.18
CA VAL A 147 -1.19 12.51 -4.98
C VAL A 147 -1.99 12.10 -3.74
N ASP A 148 -3.18 12.67 -3.53
CA ASP A 148 -4.01 12.35 -2.36
C ASP A 148 -4.38 10.85 -2.33
N VAL A 149 -4.72 10.27 -3.49
CA VAL A 149 -4.98 8.82 -3.61
C VAL A 149 -3.73 7.99 -3.33
N ALA A 150 -2.56 8.40 -3.82
CA ALA A 150 -1.30 7.69 -3.57
C ALA A 150 -0.95 7.72 -2.08
N LYS A 151 -1.08 8.88 -1.43
CA LYS A 151 -0.82 9.07 -0.01
C LYS A 151 -1.75 8.22 0.86
N GLU A 152 -3.04 8.11 0.52
CA GLU A 152 -3.96 7.22 1.22
C GLU A 152 -3.47 5.76 1.22
N VAL A 153 -2.95 5.29 0.08
CA VAL A 153 -2.37 3.94 -0.02
C VAL A 153 -1.11 3.81 0.82
N LEU A 154 -0.19 4.77 0.74
CA LEU A 154 1.04 4.76 1.52
C LEU A 154 0.77 4.80 3.03
N SER A 155 -0.23 5.57 3.47
CA SER A 155 -0.67 5.61 4.87
C SER A 155 -1.19 4.25 5.35
N LEU A 156 -2.05 3.59 4.58
CA LEU A 156 -2.54 2.25 4.93
C LEU A 156 -1.40 1.22 5.02
N LEU A 157 -0.48 1.23 4.06
CA LEU A 157 0.68 0.35 4.08
C LEU A 157 1.59 0.63 5.29
N LYS A 158 1.82 1.90 5.61
CA LYS A 158 2.58 2.33 6.79
C LYS A 158 1.94 1.86 8.09
N GLU A 159 0.61 1.90 8.21
CA GLU A 159 -0.10 1.41 9.40
C GLU A 159 0.06 -0.10 9.60
N HIS A 160 -0.01 -0.88 8.52
CA HIS A 160 0.26 -2.32 8.59
C HIS A 160 1.71 -2.60 9.03
N LEU A 161 2.69 -1.89 8.47
CA LEU A 161 4.09 -2.01 8.89
C LEU A 161 4.32 -1.58 10.34
N LYS A 162 3.65 -0.51 10.79
CA LYS A 162 3.72 -0.05 12.18
C LYS A 162 3.20 -1.11 13.16
N SER A 163 2.25 -1.93 12.74
CA SER A 163 1.76 -3.07 13.55
C SER A 163 2.80 -4.17 13.72
N LEU A 164 3.86 -4.17 12.90
CA LEU A 164 4.98 -5.11 12.97
C LEU A 164 6.16 -4.57 13.80
N LYS A 165 6.13 -3.31 14.24
CA LYS A 165 7.30 -2.67 14.88
C LYS A 165 7.72 -3.30 16.22
N ASP A 166 6.75 -3.88 16.93
CA ASP A 166 6.93 -4.45 18.28
C ASP A 166 6.85 -5.99 18.25
N ILE A 167 7.03 -6.63 17.09
CA ILE A 167 7.05 -8.10 17.02
C ILE A 167 8.42 -8.64 17.38
N GLY A 168 8.44 -9.78 18.05
CA GLY A 168 9.70 -10.48 18.33
C GLY A 168 10.44 -9.97 19.56
N ASP A 169 11.42 -10.76 19.95
CA ASP A 169 12.24 -10.62 21.13
C ASP A 169 13.73 -10.60 20.73
N ASP A 170 14.62 -10.51 21.72
CA ASP A 170 16.07 -10.57 21.49
C ASP A 170 16.60 -11.98 21.18
N ILE A 171 15.71 -12.96 21.03
CA ILE A 171 16.08 -14.32 20.64
C ILE A 171 16.36 -14.34 19.14
N LYS A 172 17.33 -15.16 18.75
CA LYS A 172 17.70 -15.36 17.35
C LYS A 172 16.54 -15.95 16.54
N VAL A 173 16.44 -15.53 15.29
CA VAL A 173 15.54 -16.16 14.33
C VAL A 173 16.03 -17.59 14.07
N GLY A 174 15.14 -18.57 14.25
CA GLY A 174 15.47 -19.98 14.06
C GLY A 174 16.21 -20.63 15.23
N GLU A 175 16.22 -20.00 16.41
CA GLU A 175 16.78 -20.59 17.64
C GLU A 175 16.09 -21.93 17.93
N ALA A 176 16.88 -22.99 18.07
CA ALA A 176 16.44 -24.32 18.46
C ALA A 176 17.05 -24.66 19.82
N THR A 177 16.20 -24.90 20.82
CA THR A 177 16.65 -25.34 22.14
C THR A 177 16.65 -26.87 22.21
N SER A 178 17.57 -27.46 22.98
CA SER A 178 17.68 -28.92 23.17
C SER A 178 16.61 -29.51 24.10
N ASN A 179 15.53 -28.77 24.35
CA ASN A 179 14.47 -29.17 25.25
C ASN A 179 13.60 -30.25 24.58
N GLN A 180 13.41 -31.40 25.22
CA GLN A 180 12.55 -32.48 24.71
C GLN A 180 11.09 -32.04 24.53
N ASN A 181 10.64 -31.04 25.29
CA ASN A 181 9.32 -30.46 25.19
C ASN A 181 9.48 -29.03 24.65
N GLY A 182 9.08 -28.80 23.39
CA GLY A 182 9.16 -27.48 22.76
C GLY A 182 8.38 -26.39 23.50
N VAL A 183 8.71 -25.13 23.23
CA VAL A 183 8.03 -23.96 23.80
C VAL A 183 6.80 -23.60 22.96
N ALA A 184 5.70 -23.27 23.61
CA ALA A 184 4.50 -22.80 22.92
C ALA A 184 4.76 -21.47 22.19
N SER A 185 4.13 -21.29 21.02
CA SER A 185 4.23 -20.05 20.24
C SER A 185 3.51 -18.89 20.93
N ALA A 186 4.03 -17.66 20.75
CA ALA A 186 3.35 -16.43 21.12
C ALA A 186 2.16 -16.15 20.18
N GLU A 187 1.02 -16.79 20.42
CA GLU A 187 -0.15 -16.78 19.53
C GLU A 187 -0.65 -15.36 19.21
N LEU A 188 -0.64 -14.45 20.19
CA LEU A 188 -1.06 -13.06 20.00
C LEU A 188 -0.14 -12.31 19.03
N GLU A 189 1.17 -12.50 19.14
CA GLU A 189 2.16 -11.89 18.24
C GLU A 189 2.05 -12.46 16.83
N LEU A 190 1.86 -13.78 16.72
CA LEU A 190 1.66 -14.45 15.43
C LEU A 190 0.40 -13.94 14.73
N LYS A 191 -0.71 -13.76 15.46
CA LYS A 191 -1.95 -13.19 14.93
C LYS A 191 -1.78 -11.74 14.48
N LYS A 192 -1.02 -10.91 15.24
CA LYS A 192 -0.71 -9.53 14.83
C LYS A 192 0.10 -9.51 13.54
N ALA A 193 1.18 -10.29 13.47
CA ALA A 193 2.02 -10.39 12.28
C ALA A 193 1.22 -10.85 11.06
N TYR A 194 0.39 -11.89 11.23
CA TYR A 194 -0.49 -12.38 10.17
C TYR A 194 -1.45 -11.31 9.66
N LYS A 195 -2.16 -10.60 10.56
CA LYS A 195 -3.13 -9.56 10.17
C LYS A 195 -2.46 -8.41 9.44
N ALA A 196 -1.30 -7.96 9.90
CA ALA A 196 -0.53 -6.91 9.25
C ALA A 196 -0.06 -7.32 7.84
N LEU A 197 0.58 -8.49 7.70
CA LEU A 197 1.04 -8.99 6.40
C LEU A 197 -0.12 -9.23 5.43
N LYS A 198 -1.23 -9.79 5.92
CA LYS A 198 -2.47 -9.93 5.15
C LYS A 198 -3.02 -8.57 4.71
N GLY A 199 -3.01 -7.58 5.60
CA GLY A 199 -3.43 -6.21 5.32
C GLY A 199 -2.62 -5.56 4.19
N ILE A 200 -1.29 -5.74 4.18
CA ILE A 200 -0.42 -5.28 3.08
C ILE A 200 -0.82 -5.92 1.74
N VAL A 201 -1.00 -7.24 1.73
CA VAL A 201 -1.40 -7.97 0.51
C VAL A 201 -2.77 -7.53 0.03
N ASP A 202 -3.76 -7.45 0.93
CA ASP A 202 -5.12 -7.08 0.56
C ASP A 202 -5.18 -5.63 0.03
N THR A 203 -4.48 -4.69 0.67
CA THR A 203 -4.35 -3.30 0.20
C THR A 203 -3.76 -3.25 -1.21
N SER A 204 -2.69 -4.00 -1.46
CA SER A 204 -2.02 -4.05 -2.76
C SER A 204 -2.93 -4.63 -3.85
N VAL A 205 -3.66 -5.71 -3.53
CA VAL A 205 -4.61 -6.36 -4.45
C VAL A 205 -5.76 -5.43 -4.81
N GLU A 206 -6.27 -4.65 -3.86
CA GLU A 206 -7.32 -3.66 -4.12
C GLU A 206 -6.87 -2.56 -5.09
N LYS A 207 -5.58 -2.28 -5.13
CA LYS A 207 -4.96 -1.31 -6.06
C LYS A 207 -4.47 -1.95 -7.36
N GLY A 208 -4.81 -3.23 -7.60
CA GLY A 208 -4.59 -3.91 -8.87
C GLY A 208 -3.33 -4.78 -8.94
N VAL A 209 -2.57 -4.91 -7.84
CA VAL A 209 -1.45 -5.86 -7.79
C VAL A 209 -2.00 -7.29 -7.80
N ALA A 210 -1.42 -8.16 -8.62
CA ALA A 210 -1.83 -9.57 -8.63
C ALA A 210 -1.60 -10.19 -7.25
N ARG A 211 -2.58 -10.94 -6.73
CA ARG A 211 -2.42 -11.66 -5.48
C ARG A 211 -1.25 -12.66 -5.62
N PRO A 212 -0.36 -12.77 -4.61
CA PRO A 212 0.68 -13.80 -4.62
C PRO A 212 0.06 -15.18 -4.84
N LYS A 213 0.67 -15.98 -5.72
CA LYS A 213 0.26 -17.37 -5.90
C LYS A 213 0.58 -18.12 -4.61
N ALA A 214 -0.35 -18.98 -4.16
CA ALA A 214 -0.05 -19.89 -3.07
C ALA A 214 1.11 -20.79 -3.50
N GLY A 215 2.13 -20.91 -2.64
CA GLY A 215 3.20 -21.87 -2.85
C GLY A 215 2.76 -23.25 -2.35
N ASP A 216 3.16 -24.31 -3.06
CA ASP A 216 2.94 -25.70 -2.65
C ASP A 216 4.02 -26.20 -1.65
N ILE A 217 4.82 -25.29 -1.08
CA ILE A 217 5.98 -25.65 -0.26
C ILE A 217 5.50 -26.08 1.14
N ALA A 218 5.50 -27.39 1.38
CA ALA A 218 5.49 -27.97 2.71
C ALA A 218 6.93 -28.12 3.23
N VAL A 219 7.24 -27.55 4.39
CA VAL A 219 8.52 -27.78 5.07
C VAL A 219 8.48 -29.21 5.64
N LYS A 220 9.27 -30.12 5.08
CA LYS A 220 9.50 -31.45 5.68
C LYS A 220 10.60 -31.31 6.74
N VAL A 221 10.26 -31.53 8.01
CA VAL A 221 11.23 -31.62 9.11
C VAL A 221 11.30 -33.09 9.54
N ASP A 222 12.08 -33.91 8.83
CA ASP A 222 12.18 -35.36 8.99
C ASP A 222 10.82 -36.06 9.25
N ASN A 223 10.79 -37.24 9.90
CA ASN A 223 9.60 -38.10 10.07
C ASN A 223 8.40 -37.46 10.83
N ALA A 224 8.49 -36.19 11.23
CA ALA A 224 7.35 -35.43 11.71
C ALA A 224 6.72 -34.69 10.52
N ASP A 225 5.70 -35.31 9.95
CA ASP A 225 4.74 -34.64 9.06
C ASP A 225 4.10 -33.47 9.84
N ILE A 226 4.69 -32.27 9.79
CA ILE A 226 3.91 -31.04 9.99
C ILE A 226 3.14 -30.86 8.68
N LYS A 227 2.12 -31.69 8.48
CA LYS A 227 1.07 -31.39 7.51
C LYS A 227 0.46 -30.07 7.98
N MET A 228 0.90 -28.95 7.41
CA MET A 228 0.05 -27.78 7.29
C MET A 228 -1.08 -28.16 6.35
N GLU A 229 -2.02 -28.94 6.87
CA GLU A 229 -3.24 -29.24 6.18
C GLU A 229 -3.93 -27.89 5.90
N PRO A 230 -4.47 -27.65 4.69
CA PRO A 230 -5.22 -26.43 4.37
C PRO A 230 -6.31 -26.10 5.40
N ARG A 231 -6.73 -27.11 6.18
CA ARG A 231 -7.64 -27.00 7.32
C ARG A 231 -7.12 -26.14 8.48
N CYS A 232 -5.80 -26.00 8.68
CA CYS A 232 -5.26 -25.18 9.77
C CYS A 232 -5.50 -23.67 9.51
N TRP A 233 -5.30 -23.22 8.26
CA TRP A 233 -5.66 -21.87 7.82
C TRP A 233 -7.17 -21.65 7.79
N GLN A 234 -7.94 -22.66 7.35
CA GLN A 234 -9.39 -22.59 7.39
C GLN A 234 -9.95 -22.54 8.82
N ARG A 235 -9.28 -23.15 9.81
CA ARG A 235 -9.73 -23.12 11.21
C ARG A 235 -9.55 -21.74 11.83
N VAL A 236 -8.44 -21.05 11.56
CA VAL A 236 -8.25 -19.64 11.96
C VAL A 236 -9.30 -18.74 11.29
N LEU A 237 -9.54 -18.93 9.99
CA LEU A 237 -10.59 -18.19 9.24
C LEU A 237 -12.02 -18.51 9.70
N MET A 238 -12.25 -19.67 10.34
CA MET A 238 -13.56 -20.06 10.87
C MET A 238 -13.80 -19.55 12.30
N GLN A 239 -12.73 -19.31 13.07
CA GLN A 239 -12.81 -18.68 14.39
C GLN A 239 -13.14 -17.18 14.30
N GLU A 240 -12.70 -16.48 13.25
CA GLU A 240 -13.03 -15.07 13.00
C GLU A 240 -14.49 -14.83 12.55
N ARG A 241 -15.32 -15.87 12.39
CA ARG A 241 -16.74 -15.72 12.03
C ARG A 241 -17.67 -15.70 13.25
N GLN A 242 -17.11 -15.68 14.46
CA GLN A 242 -17.83 -15.73 15.75
C GLN A 242 -17.54 -14.51 16.65
N GLU A 243 -16.72 -13.55 16.21
CA GLU A 243 -16.48 -12.24 16.84
C GLU A 243 -16.81 -11.12 15.85
#